data_AF-A0A9E3NIN7-F1
#
_entry.id   AF-A0A9E3NIN7-F1
#
_cell.length_a   1.000
_cell.length_b   1.000
_cell.length_c   1.000
_cell.angle_alpha   90.00
_cell.angle_beta   90.00
_cell.angle_gamma   90.00
#
_symmetry.space_group_name_H-M   'P 1'
#
loop_
_entity.id
_entity.type
_entity.pdbx_description
1 polymer ?
#
loop_
_entity_poly.entity_id
_entity_poly.type
_entity_poly.pdbx_seq_one_letter_code
_entity_poly.pdbx_strand_id
1 'polypeptide(L)'
;MKNISILILILALVSCSQEEITRIDLTKDVVQVINIKCEKHRQIDFYLDCDIEFTEYPNMVLDFEFYQGKQQLLKGGLDPLNCSNLKNESKVVTNGTTRWKFYGKLEGNFIPPADTIFSIYPTLVKNNTKNFKIYKMDLVFVR
;
A
#
# COMPACT_ATOMS: atom_id res chain seq x y z
N MET A 1 18.79 -9.47 47.09
CA MET A 1 18.98 -8.86 45.74
C MET A 1 18.57 -9.86 44.67
N LYS A 2 17.28 -9.93 44.37
CA LYS A 2 16.68 -10.69 43.26
C LYS A 2 15.44 -9.88 42.88
N ASN A 3 15.20 -9.69 41.58
CA ASN A 3 14.07 -9.00 40.93
C ASN A 3 14.45 -7.86 39.95
N ILE A 4 15.69 -7.82 39.44
CA ILE A 4 16.02 -6.92 38.31
C ILE A 4 15.86 -7.63 36.94
N SER A 5 15.82 -8.97 36.91
CA SER A 5 15.78 -9.73 35.66
C SER A 5 14.41 -9.80 34.95
N ILE A 6 13.30 -9.46 35.62
CA ILE A 6 11.96 -9.54 35.02
C ILE A 6 11.61 -8.26 34.24
N LEU A 7 12.16 -7.10 34.62
CA LEU A 7 11.83 -5.82 34.00
C LEU A 7 12.42 -5.69 32.58
N ILE A 8 13.53 -6.37 32.30
CA ILE A 8 14.20 -6.34 30.98
C ILE A 8 13.45 -7.20 29.95
N LEU A 9 12.75 -8.25 30.38
CA LEU A 9 12.03 -9.15 29.47
C LEU A 9 10.71 -8.55 28.95
N ILE A 10 10.12 -7.61 29.69
CA ILE A 10 8.87 -6.91 29.29
C ILE A 10 9.16 -5.84 28.22
N LEU A 11 10.37 -5.26 28.21
CA LEU A 11 10.81 -4.32 27.16
C LEU A 11 11.11 -5.00 25.81
N ALA A 12 11.38 -6.32 25.80
CA ALA A 12 11.55 -7.08 24.56
C ALA A 12 10.22 -7.43 23.85
N LEU A 13 9.07 -7.15 24.49
CA LEU A 13 7.74 -7.27 23.89
C LEU A 13 7.27 -5.96 23.23
N VAL A 14 8.12 -4.93 23.21
CA VAL A 14 7.80 -3.64 22.60
C VAL A 14 7.90 -3.75 21.08
N SER A 15 6.72 -4.00 20.51
CA SER A 15 6.27 -3.62 19.18
C SER A 15 7.04 -4.17 17.97
N CYS A 16 6.58 -5.32 17.48
CA CYS A 16 6.51 -5.54 16.05
C CYS A 16 5.34 -4.69 15.49
N SER A 17 5.43 -3.36 15.64
CA SER A 17 4.48 -2.45 15.02
C SER A 17 4.95 -2.21 13.60
N GLN A 18 4.11 -2.58 12.64
CA GLN A 18 4.25 -2.17 11.25
C GLN A 18 4.45 -0.64 11.18
N GLU A 19 5.61 -0.21 10.67
CA GLU A 19 6.02 1.18 10.53
C GLU A 19 5.62 1.68 9.13
N GLU A 20 4.77 2.72 9.06
CA GLU A 20 4.47 3.40 7.80
C GLU A 20 5.71 4.18 7.33
N ILE A 21 6.28 3.76 6.20
CA ILE A 21 7.44 4.41 5.59
C ILE A 21 6.99 5.66 4.84
N THR A 22 5.95 5.51 4.01
CA THR A 22 5.41 6.61 3.20
C THR A 22 4.01 6.27 2.70
N ARG A 23 3.28 7.31 2.30
CA ARG A 23 1.92 7.27 1.79
C ARG A 23 1.77 8.22 0.62
N ILE A 24 1.11 7.74 -0.44
CA ILE A 24 0.94 8.48 -1.67
C ILE A 24 -0.48 8.41 -2.14
N ASP A 25 -1.05 9.58 -2.36
CA ASP A 25 -2.34 9.77 -3.01
C ASP A 25 -2.22 9.47 -4.50
N LEU A 26 -2.80 8.35 -4.94
CA LEU A 26 -2.78 7.89 -6.33
C LEU A 26 -3.76 8.64 -7.25
N THR A 27 -4.56 9.55 -6.71
CA THR A 27 -5.57 10.30 -7.49
C THR A 27 -5.00 11.55 -8.15
N LYS A 28 -3.76 11.93 -7.83
CA LYS A 28 -3.11 13.11 -8.41
C LYS A 28 -2.68 12.86 -9.86
N ASP A 29 -2.88 13.86 -10.71
CA ASP A 29 -2.59 13.79 -12.15
C ASP A 29 -1.09 13.70 -12.49
N VAL A 30 -0.20 13.97 -11.54
CA VAL A 30 1.25 13.88 -11.72
C VAL A 30 1.75 12.53 -11.22
N VAL A 31 2.48 11.81 -12.07
CA VAL A 31 3.21 10.59 -11.67
C VAL A 31 4.14 10.93 -10.50
N GLN A 32 3.83 10.39 -9.33
CA GLN A 32 4.62 10.61 -8.12
C GLN A 32 5.73 9.59 -8.04
N VAL A 33 6.97 10.04 -8.18
CA VAL A 33 8.15 9.20 -7.93
C VAL A 33 8.39 9.13 -6.43
N ILE A 34 8.44 7.92 -5.91
CA ILE A 34 8.79 7.66 -4.51
C ILE A 34 10.24 7.28 -4.44
N ASN A 35 10.99 7.87 -3.51
CA ASN A 35 12.31 7.40 -3.17
C ASN A 35 12.29 6.79 -1.77
N ILE A 36 12.49 5.49 -1.69
CA ILE A 36 12.46 4.75 -0.42
C ILE A 36 13.86 4.25 -0.09
N LYS A 37 14.40 4.71 1.04
CA LYS A 37 15.62 4.15 1.61
C LYS A 37 15.32 2.78 2.18
N CYS A 38 16.00 1.76 1.65
CA CYS A 38 15.77 0.37 1.96
C CYS A 38 17.00 -0.25 2.62
N GLU A 39 16.74 -1.19 3.53
CA GLU A 39 17.74 -2.10 4.10
C GLU A 39 17.66 -3.45 3.37
N LYS A 40 18.80 -4.06 3.09
CA LYS A 40 18.90 -5.34 2.39
C LYS A 40 18.09 -6.41 3.12
N HIS A 41 17.29 -7.16 2.36
CA HIS A 41 16.41 -8.24 2.83
C HIS A 41 15.29 -7.80 3.79
N ARG A 42 15.12 -6.51 4.07
CA ARG A 42 14.02 -6.03 4.90
C ARG A 42 12.78 -5.82 4.04
N GLN A 43 11.79 -6.70 4.20
CA GLN A 43 10.56 -6.69 3.42
C GLN A 43 9.78 -5.38 3.59
N ILE A 44 9.25 -4.89 2.48
CA ILE A 44 8.28 -3.80 2.41
C ILE A 44 6.96 -4.37 1.93
N ASP A 45 5.92 -4.19 2.74
CA ASP A 45 4.55 -4.52 2.41
C ASP A 45 3.84 -3.30 1.80
N PHE A 46 2.88 -3.56 0.93
CA PHE A 46 2.05 -2.53 0.31
C PHE A 46 0.62 -2.63 0.81
N TYR A 47 0.06 -1.50 1.21
CA TYR A 47 -1.32 -1.38 1.63
C TYR A 47 -2.02 -0.32 0.79
N LEU A 48 -3.34 -0.47 0.66
CA LEU A 48 -4.20 0.49 -0.01
C LEU A 48 -5.25 1.00 0.98
N ASP A 49 -5.33 2.31 1.11
CA ASP A 49 -6.36 3.03 1.86
C ASP A 49 -7.36 3.61 0.86
N CYS A 50 -8.52 2.95 0.77
CA CYS A 50 -9.48 3.11 -0.30
C CYS A 50 -10.81 3.65 0.23
N ASP A 51 -11.39 4.63 -0.47
CA ASP A 51 -12.79 5.06 -0.36
C ASP A 51 -13.31 5.36 -1.77
N ILE A 52 -14.11 4.45 -2.30
CA ILE A 52 -14.66 4.52 -3.65
C ILE A 52 -16.17 4.34 -3.67
N GLU A 53 -16.79 4.83 -4.74
CA GLU A 53 -18.21 4.64 -5.03
C GLU A 53 -18.39 4.23 -6.49
N PHE A 54 -19.17 3.19 -6.73
CA PHE A 54 -19.39 2.64 -8.06
C PHE A 54 -20.75 1.94 -8.18
N THR A 55 -21.26 1.85 -9.40
CA THR A 55 -22.48 1.10 -9.73
C THR A 55 -22.16 -0.27 -10.33
N GLU A 56 -21.08 -0.34 -11.09
CA GLU A 56 -20.47 -1.57 -11.61
C GLU A 56 -19.03 -1.66 -11.10
N TYR A 57 -18.53 -2.88 -10.86
CA TYR A 57 -17.17 -3.06 -10.35
C TYR A 57 -16.16 -2.38 -11.29
N PRO A 58 -15.34 -1.44 -10.79
CA PRO A 58 -14.49 -0.64 -11.65
C PRO A 58 -13.30 -1.45 -12.17
N ASN A 59 -12.91 -1.23 -13.43
CA ASN A 59 -11.68 -1.79 -13.96
C ASN A 59 -10.52 -0.84 -13.66
N MET A 60 -9.64 -1.27 -12.77
CA MET A 60 -8.45 -0.53 -12.36
C MET A 60 -7.23 -1.42 -12.36
N VAL A 61 -6.08 -0.81 -12.61
CA VAL A 61 -4.76 -1.44 -12.51
C VAL A 61 -3.86 -0.46 -11.77
N LEU A 62 -3.21 -0.94 -10.73
CA LEU A 62 -2.09 -0.24 -10.12
C LEU A 62 -0.80 -0.75 -10.77
N ASP A 63 -0.25 0.04 -11.69
CA ASP A 63 1.01 -0.24 -12.37
C ASP A 63 2.18 0.24 -11.51
N PHE A 64 3.25 -0.55 -11.47
CA PHE A 64 4.44 -0.28 -10.69
C PHE A 64 5.69 -0.47 -11.53
N GLU A 65 6.60 0.50 -11.43
CA GLU A 65 7.97 0.34 -11.90
C GLU A 65 8.95 0.60 -10.76
N PHE A 66 9.89 -0.33 -10.57
CA PHE A 66 10.92 -0.27 -9.53
C PHE A 66 12.28 -0.06 -10.17
N TYR A 67 13.04 0.89 -9.65
CA TYR A 67 14.35 1.25 -10.15
C TYR A 67 15.40 1.30 -9.03
N GLN A 68 16.63 0.93 -9.39
CA GLN A 68 17.83 1.22 -8.64
C GLN A 68 18.73 2.12 -9.49
N GLY A 69 18.76 3.41 -9.18
CA GLY A 69 19.38 4.41 -10.05
C GLY A 69 18.70 4.42 -11.43
N LYS A 70 19.45 4.07 -12.49
CA LYS A 70 18.93 3.99 -13.87
C LYS A 70 18.47 2.59 -14.29
N GLN A 71 18.71 1.57 -13.48
CA GLN A 71 18.37 0.20 -13.81
C GLN A 71 16.93 -0.10 -13.36
N GLN A 72 16.08 -0.51 -14.30
CA GLN A 72 14.76 -1.07 -13.96
C GLN A 72 14.94 -2.49 -13.42
N LEU A 73 14.38 -2.75 -12.24
CA LEU A 73 14.45 -4.05 -11.57
C LEU A 73 13.20 -4.88 -11.80
N LEU A 74 12.04 -4.23 -11.73
CA LEU A 74 10.74 -4.87 -11.82
C LEU A 74 9.74 -3.92 -12.47
N LYS A 75 8.85 -4.48 -13.28
CA LYS A 75 7.61 -3.85 -13.71
C LYS A 75 6.47 -4.84 -13.55
N GLY A 76 5.33 -4.37 -13.07
CA GLY A 76 4.14 -5.20 -12.92
C GLY A 76 2.90 -4.38 -12.63
N GLY A 77 1.74 -5.01 -12.75
CA GLY A 77 0.46 -4.41 -12.41
C GLY A 77 -0.39 -5.36 -11.59
N LEU A 78 -1.20 -4.82 -10.71
CA LEU A 78 -2.13 -5.57 -9.87
C LEU A 78 -3.51 -4.88 -9.85
N ASP A 79 -4.56 -5.65 -9.56
CA ASP A 79 -5.87 -5.09 -9.26
C ASP A 79 -5.81 -4.45 -7.85
N PRO A 80 -5.92 -3.12 -7.72
CA PRO A 80 -5.85 -2.47 -6.41
C PRO A 80 -6.99 -2.86 -5.48
N LEU A 81 -8.11 -3.35 -6.00
CA LEU A 81 -9.25 -3.76 -5.19
C LEU A 81 -9.16 -5.22 -4.72
N ASN A 82 -8.23 -6.00 -5.27
CA ASN A 82 -7.93 -7.36 -4.82
C ASN A 82 -6.97 -7.34 -3.61
N CYS A 83 -7.43 -6.77 -2.50
CA CYS A 83 -6.68 -6.69 -1.25
C CYS A 83 -7.05 -7.83 -0.28
N SER A 84 -6.06 -8.25 0.49
CA SER A 84 -6.22 -9.11 1.67
C SER A 84 -6.26 -8.28 2.95
N ASN A 85 -6.61 -8.88 4.09
CA ASN A 85 -6.55 -8.23 5.41
C ASN A 85 -7.24 -6.85 5.46
N LEU A 86 -8.48 -6.77 4.96
CA LEU A 86 -9.25 -5.53 4.89
C LEU A 86 -9.59 -5.01 6.30
N LYS A 87 -8.77 -4.12 6.84
CA LYS A 87 -9.01 -3.44 8.12
C LYS A 87 -10.03 -2.32 7.91
N ASN A 88 -10.89 -2.13 8.91
CA ASN A 88 -11.93 -1.09 8.91
C ASN A 88 -12.82 -1.13 7.65
N GLU A 89 -13.06 -2.33 7.10
CA GLU A 89 -13.87 -2.47 5.90
C GLU A 89 -15.31 -2.01 6.14
N SER A 90 -15.81 -1.18 5.24
CA SER A 90 -17.21 -0.78 5.17
C SER A 90 -17.68 -0.85 3.73
N LYS A 91 -18.68 -1.69 3.48
CA LYS A 91 -19.29 -1.84 2.16
C LYS A 91 -20.79 -1.66 2.27
N VAL A 92 -21.29 -0.54 1.73
CA VAL A 92 -22.70 -0.15 1.81
C VAL A 92 -23.27 -0.06 0.41
N VAL A 93 -24.44 -0.65 0.21
CA VAL A 93 -25.16 -0.62 -1.08
C VAL A 93 -26.48 0.12 -0.89
N THR A 94 -26.66 1.19 -1.66
CA THR A 94 -27.88 2.02 -1.64
C THR A 94 -28.31 2.33 -3.07
N ASN A 95 -29.52 1.96 -3.45
CA ASN A 95 -30.10 2.23 -4.78
C ASN A 95 -29.20 1.79 -5.95
N GLY A 96 -28.54 0.64 -5.84
CA GLY A 96 -27.63 0.12 -6.87
C GLY A 96 -26.23 0.74 -6.89
N THR A 97 -25.96 1.71 -6.01
CA THR A 97 -24.63 2.30 -5.81
C THR A 97 -23.95 1.63 -4.62
N THR A 98 -22.74 1.13 -4.82
CA THR A 98 -21.86 0.60 -3.77
C THR A 98 -20.86 1.67 -3.36
N ARG A 99 -20.79 1.98 -2.06
CA ARG A 99 -19.65 2.68 -1.47
C ARG A 99 -18.81 1.67 -0.69
N TRP A 100 -17.51 1.61 -1.00
CA TRP A 100 -16.59 0.67 -0.40
C TRP A 100 -15.38 1.41 0.17
N LYS A 101 -15.12 1.18 1.46
CA LYS A 101 -14.00 1.72 2.19
C LYS A 101 -13.22 0.60 2.83
N PHE A 102 -11.90 0.64 2.77
CA PHE A 102 -11.06 -0.32 3.45
C PHE A 102 -9.62 0.16 3.54
N TYR A 103 -8.87 -0.41 4.49
CA TYR A 103 -7.42 -0.39 4.51
C TYR A 103 -6.91 -1.83 4.35
N GLY A 104 -6.40 -2.18 3.18
CA GLY A 104 -6.12 -3.58 2.80
C GLY A 104 -4.68 -3.79 2.34
N LYS A 105 -4.15 -5.00 2.52
CA LYS A 105 -2.83 -5.41 2.04
C LYS A 105 -2.92 -5.86 0.58
N LEU A 106 -2.15 -5.24 -0.31
CA LEU A 106 -2.06 -5.64 -1.72
C LEU A 106 -1.31 -6.96 -1.87
N GLU A 107 -1.63 -7.70 -2.92
CA GLU A 107 -0.90 -8.91 -3.28
C GLU A 107 0.50 -8.55 -3.80
N GLY A 108 1.51 -8.80 -2.97
CA GLY A 108 2.90 -8.53 -3.28
C GLY A 108 3.67 -8.02 -2.07
N ASN A 109 4.99 -8.10 -2.19
CA ASN A 109 5.93 -7.45 -1.30
C ASN A 109 7.19 -7.11 -2.10
N PHE A 110 7.99 -6.20 -1.56
CA PHE A 110 9.31 -5.92 -2.11
C PHE A 110 10.37 -6.26 -1.08
N ILE A 111 11.29 -7.15 -1.47
CA ILE A 111 12.45 -7.54 -0.66
C ILE A 111 13.68 -6.91 -1.32
N PRO A 112 14.25 -5.83 -0.74
CA PRO A 112 15.36 -5.13 -1.33
C PRO A 112 16.63 -6.02 -1.45
N PRO A 113 17.30 -6.07 -2.60
CA PRO A 113 18.52 -6.87 -2.78
C PRO A 113 19.78 -6.22 -2.16
N ALA A 114 19.72 -4.93 -1.79
CA ALA A 114 20.85 -4.16 -1.27
C ALA A 114 20.39 -2.97 -0.41
N ASP A 115 21.29 -2.47 0.43
CA ASP A 115 21.12 -1.24 1.22
C ASP A 115 21.27 -0.02 0.30
N THR A 116 20.15 0.52 -0.19
CA THR A 116 20.17 1.65 -1.14
C THR A 116 18.81 2.36 -1.19
N ILE A 117 18.71 3.40 -2.02
CA ILE A 117 17.45 4.09 -2.32
C ILE A 117 16.88 3.50 -3.60
N PHE A 118 15.64 3.01 -3.53
CA PHE A 118 14.89 2.57 -4.69
C PHE A 118 13.88 3.65 -5.08
N SER A 119 13.75 3.85 -6.39
CA SER A 119 12.72 4.73 -6.95
C SER A 119 11.54 3.88 -7.40
N ILE A 120 10.33 4.22 -6.95
CA ILE A 120 9.10 3.51 -7.29
C ILE A 120 8.18 4.49 -8.02
N TYR A 121 7.58 4.02 -9.11
CA TYR A 121 6.64 4.79 -9.93
C TYR A 121 5.29 4.09 -9.90
N PRO A 122 4.46 4.30 -8.88
CA PRO A 122 3.10 3.79 -8.87
C PRO A 122 2.21 4.65 -9.77
N THR A 123 1.39 4.01 -10.61
CA THR A 123 0.41 4.70 -11.45
C THR A 123 -0.94 4.00 -11.34
N LEU A 124 -1.97 4.74 -10.95
CA LEU A 124 -3.34 4.23 -10.99
C LEU A 124 -3.93 4.42 -12.39
N VAL A 125 -4.07 3.33 -13.12
CA VAL A 125 -4.78 3.28 -14.39
C VAL A 125 -6.21 2.85 -14.11
N LYS A 126 -7.18 3.63 -14.57
CA LYS A 126 -8.61 3.36 -14.35
C LYS A 126 -9.41 3.67 -15.60
N ASN A 127 -10.49 2.92 -15.82
CA ASN A 127 -11.45 3.30 -16.83
C ASN A 127 -12.34 4.47 -16.36
N ASN A 128 -12.86 5.23 -17.31
CA ASN A 128 -13.80 6.33 -17.02
C ASN A 128 -15.25 5.82 -17.00
N THR A 129 -15.53 4.84 -16.14
CA THR A 129 -16.88 4.30 -15.99
C THR A 129 -17.82 5.37 -15.46
N LYS A 130 -19.04 5.46 -16.03
CA LYS A 130 -20.06 6.40 -15.56
C LYS A 130 -20.38 6.11 -14.09
N ASN A 131 -20.43 7.15 -13.26
CA ASN A 131 -20.69 7.06 -11.81
C ASN A 131 -19.60 6.39 -10.96
N PHE A 132 -18.40 6.15 -11.49
CA PHE A 132 -17.26 5.77 -10.66
C PHE A 132 -16.63 7.01 -10.03
N LYS A 133 -16.56 7.04 -8.70
CA LYS A 133 -15.92 8.12 -7.93
C LYS A 133 -14.86 7.54 -7.01
N ILE A 134 -13.73 8.23 -6.96
CA ILE A 134 -12.66 7.97 -6.01
C ILE A 134 -12.62 9.13 -5.03
N TYR A 135 -12.96 8.87 -3.78
CA TYR A 135 -12.82 9.84 -2.69
C TYR A 135 -11.45 9.75 -2.04
N LYS A 136 -10.88 8.54 -1.99
CA LYS A 136 -9.54 8.26 -1.47
C LYS A 136 -8.95 7.03 -2.14
N MET A 137 -7.66 7.12 -2.48
CA MET A 137 -6.89 6.00 -3.00
C MET A 137 -5.42 6.22 -2.67
N ASP A 138 -5.03 5.94 -1.42
CA ASP A 138 -3.64 6.08 -1.01
C ASP A 138 -2.93 4.73 -1.04
N LEU A 139 -1.77 4.69 -1.70
CA LEU A 139 -0.81 3.60 -1.57
C LEU A 139 0.10 3.86 -0.37
N VAL A 140 0.23 2.87 0.50
CA VAL A 140 0.96 2.96 1.76
C VAL A 140 2.05 1.89 1.80
N PHE A 141 3.28 2.30 2.08
CA PHE A 141 4.43 1.42 2.20
C PHE A 141 4.72 1.20 3.67
N VAL A 142 4.83 -0.06 4.08
CA VAL A 142 4.93 -0.46 5.48
C VAL A 142 6.07 -1.45 5.68
N ARG A 143 6.80 -1.36 6.80
CA ARG A 143 7.86 -2.31 7.19
C ARG A 143 7.73 -2.81 8.62
#